data_AF-U7KE32-F1
#
_entry.id   AF-U7KE32-F1
#
_cell.length_a   1.000
_cell.length_b   1.000
_cell.length_c   1.000
_cell.angle_alpha   90.00
_cell.angle_beta   90.00
_cell.angle_gamma   90.00
#
_symmetry.space_group_name_H-M   'P 1'
#
loop_
_entity.id
_entity.type
_entity.pdbx_description
1 polymer ?
#
loop_
_entity_poly.entity_id
_entity_poly.type
_entity_poly.pdbx_seq_one_letter_code
_entity_poly.pdbx_strand_id
1 'polypeptide(L)' 'MNPNKQARTYSVAETSEILGVSTRSLYRHVKSGAAAHLRPITVGDRVVFPRRVIDALVEPAGAA' A
#
# COMPACT_ATOMS: atom_id res chain seq x y z
N MET A 1 -15.40 10.94 8.23
CA MET A 1 -14.85 10.20 7.07
C MET A 1 -15.98 9.98 6.08
N ASN A 2 -15.82 10.37 4.81
CA ASN A 2 -16.90 10.24 3.82
C ASN A 2 -17.11 8.74 3.52
N PRO A 3 -18.25 8.12 3.90
CA PRO A 3 -18.45 6.68 3.82
C PRO A 3 -18.70 6.19 2.38
N ASN A 4 -18.83 7.11 1.41
CA ASN A 4 -19.34 6.82 0.06
C ASN A 4 -18.26 6.74 -1.05
N LYS A 5 -16.97 6.80 -0.69
CA LYS A 5 -15.88 6.36 -1.56
C LYS A 5 -15.22 5.19 -0.86
N GLN A 6 -15.49 3.96 -1.29
CA GLN A 6 -14.57 2.86 -1.00
C GLN A 6 -13.18 3.35 -1.37
N ALA A 7 -12.32 3.54 -0.37
CA ALA A 7 -10.99 4.10 -0.60
C ALA A 7 -10.27 3.16 -1.57
N ARG A 8 -9.89 3.68 -2.74
CA ARG A 8 -9.18 2.91 -3.79
C ARG A 8 -7.72 2.64 -3.44
N THR A 9 -7.32 2.98 -2.21
CA THR A 9 -5.95 2.99 -1.73
C THR A 9 -5.89 2.60 -0.27
N TYR A 10 -4.84 1.90 0.12
CA TYR A 10 -4.43 1.70 1.50
C TYR A 10 -3.45 2.80 1.95
N SER A 11 -3.50 3.16 3.22
CA SER A 11 -2.46 3.92 3.91
C SER A 11 -1.21 3.08 4.12
N VAL A 12 -0.12 3.72 4.54
CA VAL A 12 1.13 3.02 4.92
C VAL A 12 0.88 2.05 6.08
N ALA A 13 0.05 2.40 7.06
CA ALA A 13 -0.24 1.53 8.19
C ALA A 13 -0.97 0.26 7.74
N GLU A 14 -2.07 0.41 6.99
CA GLU A 14 -2.82 -0.72 6.43
C GLU A 14 -1.94 -1.60 5.54
N THR A 15 -1.15 -0.99 4.64
CA THR A 15 -0.24 -1.73 3.75
C THR A 15 0.83 -2.48 4.53
N SER A 16 1.32 -1.91 5.63
CA SER A 16 2.33 -2.54 6.48
C SER A 16 1.81 -3.78 7.20
N GLU A 17 0.56 -3.73 7.67
CA GLU A 17 -0.14 -4.86 8.28
C GLU A 17 -0.39 -5.96 7.25
N ILE A 18 -0.89 -5.58 6.06
CA ILE A 18 -1.20 -6.50 4.97
C ILE A 18 0.06 -7.24 4.47
N LEU A 19 1.17 -6.52 4.28
CA LEU A 19 2.42 -7.10 3.78
C LEU A 19 3.30 -7.73 4.87
N GLY A 20 2.94 -7.57 6.16
CA GLY A 20 3.73 -8.07 7.28
C GLY A 20 5.09 -7.39 7.46
N VAL A 21 5.21 -6.09 7.14
CA VAL A 21 6.46 -5.31 7.26
C VAL A 21 6.27 -4.11 8.17
N SER A 22 7.35 -3.60 8.78
CA SER A 22 7.22 -2.39 9.61
C SER A 22 6.96 -1.13 8.77
N THR A 23 6.08 -0.25 9.26
CA THR A 23 5.80 1.07 8.64
C THR A 23 7.06 1.89 8.37
N ARG A 24 8.02 1.87 9.31
CA ARG A 24 9.32 2.56 9.16
C ARG A 24 10.12 2.02 7.97
N SER A 25 10.16 0.70 7.80
CA SER A 25 10.84 0.09 6.65
C SER A 25 10.13 0.43 5.35
N LEU A 26 8.80 0.45 5.36
CA LEU A 26 8.02 0.80 4.17
C LEU A 26 8.26 2.25 3.75
N TYR A 27 8.23 3.21 4.67
CA TYR A 27 8.59 4.61 4.38
C TYR A 27 10.01 4.75 3.84
N ARG A 28 10.99 4.04 4.45
CA ARG A 28 12.38 4.04 3.97
C ARG A 28 12.47 3.51 2.54
N HIS A 29 11.78 2.41 2.23
CA HIS A 29 11.80 1.81 0.90
C HIS A 29 11.10 2.67 -0.15
N VAL A 30 9.98 3.33 0.20
CA VAL A 30 9.33 4.33 -0.65
C VAL A 30 10.29 5.49 -0.94
N LYS A 31 10.93 6.05 0.09
CA LYS A 31 11.90 7.16 -0.09
C LYS A 31 13.10 6.76 -0.94
N SER A 32 13.59 5.53 -0.81
CA SER A 32 14.72 5.01 -1.59
C SER A 32 14.37 4.55 -3.01
N GLY A 33 13.08 4.50 -3.36
CA GLY A 33 12.60 3.93 -4.64
C GLY A 33 12.51 2.40 -4.68
N ALA A 34 13.03 1.68 -3.69
CA ALA A 34 12.97 0.22 -3.62
C ALA A 34 11.54 -0.35 -3.63
N ALA A 35 10.55 0.43 -3.16
CA ALA A 35 9.13 0.05 -3.17
C ALA A 35 8.37 0.47 -4.44
N ALA A 36 9.04 0.86 -5.53
CA ALA A 36 8.36 1.37 -6.74
C ALA A 36 7.36 0.38 -7.37
N HIS A 37 7.60 -0.93 -7.23
CA HIS A 37 6.71 -2.00 -7.69
C HIS A 37 5.35 -1.99 -6.98
N LEU A 38 5.28 -1.47 -5.75
CA LEU A 38 4.02 -1.29 -5.00
C LEU A 38 3.22 -0.07 -5.47
N ARG A 39 3.75 0.69 -6.44
CA ARG A 39 3.15 1.92 -6.99
C ARG A 39 2.74 2.93 -5.92
N PRO A 40 3.63 3.31 -4.97
CA PRO A 40 3.31 4.29 -3.94
C PRO A 40 2.92 5.63 -4.57
N ILE A 41 1.85 6.23 -4.08
CA ILE A 41 1.39 7.56 -4.46
C ILE A 41 1.65 8.48 -3.27
N THR A 42 2.46 9.52 -3.49
CA THR A 42 2.78 10.51 -2.46
C THR A 42 2.03 11.80 -2.77
N VAL A 43 1.27 12.31 -1.81
CA VAL A 43 0.52 13.58 -1.89
C VAL A 43 0.86 14.41 -0.65
N GLY A 44 1.72 15.42 -0.83
CA GLY A 44 2.32 16.13 0.30
C GLY A 44 3.08 15.15 1.20
N ASP A 45 2.76 15.15 2.49
CA ASP A 45 3.38 14.26 3.49
C ASP A 45 2.71 12.88 3.58
N ARG A 46 1.66 12.63 2.78
CA ARG A 46 0.89 11.39 2.85
C ARG A 46 1.32 10.42 1.74
N VAL A 47 1.62 9.19 2.13
CA VAL A 47 1.86 8.07 1.21
C VAL A 47 0.68 7.10 1.26
N VAL A 48 0.18 6.71 0.09
CA VAL A 48 -0.87 5.71 -0.08
C VAL A 48 -0.53 4.72 -1.19
N PHE A 49 -1.10 3.53 -1.14
CA PHE A 49 -0.84 2.44 -2.07
C PHE A 49 -2.14 2.00 -2.77
N PRO A 50 -2.15 1.79 -4.09
CA PRO A 50 -3.35 1.32 -4.78
C PRO A 50 -3.80 -0.05 -4.26
N ARG A 51 -5.06 -0.14 -3.84
CA ARG A 51 -5.64 -1.37 -3.26
C ARG A 51 -5.49 -2.57 -4.20
N ARG A 52 -5.79 -2.38 -5.48
CA ARG A 52 -5.61 -3.41 -6.53
C ARG A 52 -4.20 -3.98 -6.63
N VAL A 53 -3.17 -3.17 -6.38
CA VAL A 53 -1.78 -3.62 -6.46
C VAL A 53 -1.42 -4.43 -5.23
N ILE A 54 -1.83 -3.98 -4.04
CA ILE A 54 -1.55 -4.67 -2.79
C ILE A 54 -2.33 -5.98 -2.70
N ASP A 55 -3.62 -5.97 -3.03
CA ASP A 55 -4.47 -7.17 -3.00
C ASP A 55 -3.92 -8.25 -3.95
N ALA A 56 -3.49 -7.88 -5.17
CA ALA A 56 -2.89 -8.81 -6.13
C ALA A 56 -1.56 -9.43 -5.68
N LEU A 57 -0.87 -8.84 -4.69
CA LEU A 57 0.37 -9.40 -4.12
C LEU A 57 0.09 -10.41 -3.00
N VAL A 58 -1.10 -10.38 -2.42
CA VAL A 58 -1.47 -11.13 -1.21
C VAL A 58 -2.49 -12.22 -1.53
N GLU A 59 -3.30 -12.03 -2.57
CA GLU A 59 -4.16 -13.08 -3.09
C GLU A 59 -3.30 -14.26 -3.58
N PRO A 60 -3.45 -15.47 -3.03
CA PRO A 60 -2.75 -16.63 -3.52
C PRO A 60 -3.22 -16.88 -4.96
N ALA A 61 -2.27 -17.20 -5.85
CA ALA A 61 -2.49 -17.41 -7.28
C ALA A 61 -3.40 -18.61 -7.66
N GLY A 62 -4.33 -19.03 -6.80
CA GLY A 62 -5.19 -20.20 -7.00
C GLY A 62 -6.54 -20.16 -6.26
N ALA A 63 -7.04 -18.99 -5.85
CA ALA A 63 -8.42 -18.86 -5.37
C ALA A 63 -9.35 -18.44 -6.54
N ALA A 64 -9.61 -19.36 -7.46
CA ALA A 64 -10.62 -19.25 -8.52
C ALA A 64 -11.42 -20.55 -8.59
#